data_AF-A0A959YYB3-F1
#
_entry.id   AF-A0A959YYB3-F1
#
_cell.length_a   1.000
_cell.length_b   1.000
_cell.length_c   1.000
_cell.angle_alpha   90.00
_cell.angle_beta   90.00
_cell.angle_gamma   90.00
#
_symmetry.space_group_name_H-M   'P 1'
#
loop_
_entity.id
_entity.type
_entity.pdbx_description
1 polymer ?
#
loop_
_entity_poly.entity_id
_entity_poly.type
_entity_poly.pdbx_seq_one_letter_code
_entity_poly.pdbx_strand_id
1 'polypeptide(L)'
;DGILRTADLDARGHVIVEGRVKREEDLTEAERSTLGREYPGYRVTGVRSTSTAARGTFTEVMLSDGKNKVEVLLDEQGRMAAANPRK
;
A
#
# COMPACT_ATOMS: atom_id res chain seq x y z
N ASP A 1 -4.50 -14.11 -14.47
CA ASP A 1 -3.84 -13.32 -13.40
C ASP A 1 -4.83 -12.36 -12.73
N GLY A 2 -5.35 -12.75 -11.57
CA GLY A 2 -6.46 -12.07 -10.88
C GLY A 2 -6.04 -10.82 -10.12
N ILE A 3 -5.55 -9.81 -10.84
CA ILE A 3 -5.18 -8.51 -10.28
C ILE A 3 -6.39 -7.59 -10.39
N LEU A 4 -6.99 -7.21 -9.26
CA LEU A 4 -8.04 -6.22 -9.24
C LEU A 4 -7.42 -4.83 -9.47
N ARG A 5 -7.84 -4.18 -10.56
CA ARG A 5 -7.41 -2.84 -10.95
C ARG A 5 -8.60 -1.89 -10.85
N THR A 6 -8.38 -0.75 -10.21
CA THR A 6 -9.34 0.35 -10.14
C THR A 6 -8.67 1.59 -10.73
N ALA A 7 -9.32 2.31 -11.63
CA ALA A 7 -8.79 3.57 -12.15
C ALA A 7 -9.87 4.65 -12.05
N ASP A 8 -9.50 5.78 -11.46
CA ASP A 8 -10.32 6.99 -11.49
C ASP A 8 -9.85 7.86 -12.66
N LEU A 9 -10.81 8.35 -13.43
CA LEU A 9 -10.57 9.17 -14.63
C LEU A 9 -11.05 10.61 -14.41
N ASP A 10 -10.37 11.58 -14.98
CA ASP A 10 -10.89 12.95 -15.11
C ASP A 10 -12.02 13.02 -16.16
N ALA A 11 -12.67 14.19 -16.28
CA ALA A 11 -13.75 14.41 -17.24
C ALA A 11 -13.33 14.29 -18.72
N ARG A 12 -12.02 14.22 -19.00
CA ARG A 12 -11.44 14.03 -20.34
C ARG A 12 -11.00 12.58 -20.57
N GLY A 13 -11.18 11.69 -19.59
CA GLY A 13 -10.80 10.29 -19.66
C GLY A 13 -9.34 10.00 -19.29
N HIS A 14 -8.61 10.95 -18.69
CA HIS A 14 -7.25 10.69 -18.22
C HIS A 14 -7.25 10.06 -16.84
N VAL A 15 -6.40 9.04 -16.64
CA VAL A 15 -6.20 8.40 -15.33
C VAL A 15 -5.60 9.41 -14.35
N ILE A 16 -6.31 9.65 -13.26
CA ILE A 16 -5.86 10.51 -12.16
C ILE A 16 -5.42 9.69 -10.94
N VAL A 17 -6.00 8.50 -10.77
CA VAL A 17 -5.63 7.51 -9.74
C VAL A 17 -5.71 6.11 -10.32
N GLU A 18 -4.69 5.30 -10.10
CA GLU A 18 -4.70 3.86 -10.41
C GLU A 18 -4.40 3.07 -9.14
N GLY A 19 -5.28 2.14 -8.78
CA GLY A 19 -5.13 1.22 -7.66
C GLY A 19 -4.97 -0.21 -8.15
N ARG A 20 -3.99 -0.92 -7.60
CA ARG A 20 -3.68 -2.32 -7.94
C ARG A 20 -3.53 -3.16 -6.67
N VAL A 21 -4.32 -4.22 -6.53
CA VAL A 21 -4.09 -5.21 -5.47
C VAL A 21 -2.84 -6.03 -5.81
N LYS A 22 -1.93 -6.14 -4.84
CA LYS A 22 -0.68 -6.89 -4.93
C LYS A 22 -0.72 -8.07 -3.95
N ARG A 23 0.17 -9.04 -4.17
CA ARG A 23 0.46 -10.07 -3.17
C ARG A 23 1.51 -9.53 -2.18
N GLU A 24 1.54 -10.09 -0.98
CA GLU A 24 2.60 -9.78 -0.01
C GLU A 24 4.00 -10.08 -0.57
N GLU A 25 4.12 -11.13 -1.40
CA GLU A 25 5.37 -11.50 -2.05
C GLU A 25 5.92 -10.41 -2.98
N ASP A 26 5.06 -9.50 -3.46
CA ASP A 26 5.43 -8.38 -4.34
C ASP A 26 6.04 -7.18 -3.58
N LEU A 27 6.07 -7.21 -2.24
CA LEU A 27 6.74 -6.17 -1.45
C LEU A 27 8.26 -6.26 -1.66
N THR A 28 8.87 -5.11 -1.92
CA THR A 28 10.31 -4.94 -2.03
C THR A 28 11.01 -5.23 -0.70
N GLU A 29 12.31 -5.53 -0.75
CA GLU A 29 13.11 -5.75 0.46
C GLU A 29 13.10 -4.54 1.39
N ALA A 30 13.13 -3.32 0.84
CA ALA A 30 13.06 -2.08 1.61
C ALA A 30 11.72 -1.95 2.35
N GLU A 31 10.59 -2.18 1.68
CA GLU A 31 9.27 -2.16 2.30
C GLU A 31 9.17 -3.20 3.42
N ARG A 32 9.60 -4.43 3.17
CA ARG A 32 9.60 -5.50 4.20
C ARG A 32 10.46 -5.15 5.40
N SER A 33 11.64 -4.59 5.16
CA SER A 33 12.57 -4.16 6.21
C SER A 33 11.96 -3.04 7.07
N THR A 34 11.37 -2.02 6.44
CA THR A 34 10.66 -0.95 7.14
C THR A 34 9.51 -1.51 7.98
N LEU A 35 8.65 -2.35 7.42
CA LEU A 35 7.52 -2.94 8.14
C LEU A 35 7.98 -3.81 9.32
N GLY A 36 9.02 -4.64 9.13
CA GLY A 36 9.55 -5.50 10.19
C GLY A 36 10.16 -4.72 11.35
N ARG A 37 10.74 -3.54 11.08
CA ARG A 37 11.31 -2.66 12.11
C ARG A 37 10.24 -1.87 12.86
N GLU A 38 9.29 -1.27 12.14
CA GLU A 38 8.30 -0.36 12.74
C GLU A 38 7.11 -1.12 13.36
N TYR A 39 6.75 -2.28 12.80
CA TYR A 39 5.61 -3.10 13.24
C TYR A 39 6.01 -4.55 13.53
N PRO A 40 6.93 -4.79 14.48
CA PRO A 40 7.37 -6.15 14.81
C PRO A 40 6.19 -7.00 15.29
N GLY A 41 6.05 -8.18 14.71
CA GLY A 41 4.99 -9.14 15.06
C GLY A 41 3.63 -8.89 14.40
N TYR A 42 3.43 -7.78 13.70
CA TYR A 42 2.26 -7.59 12.84
C TYR A 42 2.41 -8.43 11.57
N ARG A 43 1.29 -8.96 11.08
CA ARG A 43 1.22 -9.70 9.83
C ARG A 43 0.61 -8.84 8.73
N VAL A 44 1.11 -8.97 7.51
CA VAL A 44 0.48 -8.38 6.33
C VAL A 44 -0.81 -9.15 6.04
N THR A 45 -1.88 -8.40 5.81
CA THR A 45 -3.23 -8.90 5.53
C THR A 45 -3.78 -8.39 4.21
N GLY A 46 -3.13 -7.39 3.61
CA GLY A 46 -3.43 -6.88 2.29
C GLY A 46 -2.35 -5.93 1.81
N VAL A 47 -2.13 -5.92 0.50
CA VAL A 47 -1.21 -4.99 -0.15
C VAL A 47 -1.91 -4.39 -1.35
N ARG A 48 -1.89 -3.06 -1.45
CA ARG A 48 -2.37 -2.31 -2.60
C ARG A 48 -1.31 -1.32 -3.00
N SER A 49 -1.17 -1.06 -4.29
CA SER A 49 -0.39 0.05 -4.79
C SER A 49 -1.31 1.06 -5.43
N THR A 50 -1.13 2.31 -5.09
CA THR A 50 -1.93 3.42 -5.59
C THR A 50 -0.99 4.42 -6.24
N SER A 51 -1.16 4.65 -7.54
CA SER A 51 -0.45 5.67 -8.29
C SER A 51 -1.38 6.84 -8.53
N THR A 52 -0.88 8.05 -8.28
CA THR A 52 -1.64 9.29 -8.55
C THR A 52 -0.79 10.22 -9.40
N ALA A 53 -1.41 10.91 -10.35
CA ALA A 53 -0.69 11.86 -11.21
C ALA A 53 -0.01 12.99 -10.41
N ALA A 54 -0.54 13.33 -9.23
CA ALA A 54 -0.07 14.45 -8.41
C ALA A 54 0.97 14.06 -7.35
N ARG A 55 0.99 12.81 -6.86
CA ARG A 55 1.83 12.41 -5.73
C ARG A 55 2.73 11.20 -6.01
N GLY A 56 2.70 10.64 -7.21
CA GLY A 56 3.47 9.44 -7.55
C GLY A 56 2.81 8.18 -7.00
N THR A 57 3.60 7.11 -6.89
CA THR A 57 3.12 5.79 -6.46
C THR A 57 3.39 5.54 -4.99
N PHE A 58 2.41 4.97 -4.31
CA PHE A 58 2.56 4.50 -2.93
C PHE A 58 2.15 3.03 -2.84
N THR A 59 2.70 2.34 -1.86
CA THR A 59 2.23 1.02 -1.46
C THR A 59 1.49 1.16 -0.13
N GLU A 60 0.20 0.87 -0.14
CA GLU A 60 -0.65 0.72 1.03
C GLU A 60 -0.56 -0.72 1.53
N VAL A 61 -0.11 -0.89 2.77
CA VAL A 61 0.02 -2.21 3.42
C VAL A 61 -0.89 -2.28 4.62
N MET A 62 -1.78 -3.27 4.61
CA MET A 62 -2.67 -3.54 5.72
C MET A 62 -2.03 -4.54 6.68
N LEU A 63 -1.75 -4.10 7.89
CA LEU A 63 -1.12 -4.88 8.95
C LEU A 63 -2.12 -5.24 10.05
N SER A 64 -1.91 -6.40 10.70
CA SER A 64 -2.70 -6.84 11.84
C SER A 64 -1.86 -7.63 12.85
N ASP A 65 -2.02 -7.36 14.15
CA ASP A 65 -1.49 -8.19 15.26
C ASP A 65 -2.54 -9.18 15.81
N GLY A 66 -3.70 -9.26 15.16
CA GLY A 66 -4.85 -10.05 15.59
C GLY A 66 -5.89 -9.27 16.40
N LYS A 67 -5.54 -8.12 16.97
CA LYS A 67 -6.46 -7.22 17.70
C LYS A 67 -6.56 -5.85 17.03
N ASN A 68 -5.42 -5.30 16.66
CA ASN A 68 -5.27 -4.00 16.04
C ASN A 68 -5.02 -4.17 14.55
N LYS A 69 -5.54 -3.23 13.75
CA LYS A 69 -5.25 -3.13 12.33
C LYS A 69 -4.66 -1.75 12.04
N VAL A 70 -3.65 -1.71 11.18
CA VAL A 70 -3.00 -0.46 10.77
C VAL A 70 -2.78 -0.49 9.26
N GLU A 71 -3.12 0.60 8.60
CA GLU A 71 -2.74 0.83 7.21
C GLU A 71 -1.48 1.69 7.18
N VAL A 72 -0.44 1.16 6.56
CA VAL A 72 0.84 1.85 6.39
C VAL A 72 0.97 2.25 4.93
N LEU A 73 1.27 3.52 4.68
CA LEU A 73 1.62 4.01 3.35
C LEU A 73 3.14 4.08 3.24
N LEU A 74 3.67 3.36 2.25
CA LEU A 74 5.08 3.35 1.90
C LEU A 74 5.29 4.12 0.59
N ASP A 75 6.32 4.95 0.51
CA ASP A 75 6.75 5.61 -0.73
C ASP A 75 7.45 4.63 -1.69
N GLU A 76 7.82 5.11 -2.88
CA GLU A 76 8.49 4.30 -3.90
C GLU A 76 9.87 3.76 -3.47
N GLN A 77 10.45 4.32 -2.40
CA GLN A 77 11.71 3.89 -1.79
C GLN A 77 11.49 2.93 -0.62
N GLY A 78 10.23 2.56 -0.33
CA GLY A 78 9.84 1.68 0.76
C GLY A 78 9.91 2.31 2.14
N ARG A 79 9.93 3.64 2.24
CA ARG A 79 9.92 4.38 3.50
C ARG A 79 8.49 4.70 3.90
N MET A 80 8.24 4.76 5.21
CA MET A 80 6.92 5.10 5.72
C MET A 80 6.58 6.57 5.52
N ALA A 81 5.56 6.82 4.71
CA ALA A 81 4.99 8.15 4.49
C ALA A 81 3.87 8.47 5.49
N ALA A 82 3.06 7.47 5.86
CA ALA A 82 1.99 7.62 6.84
C ALA A 82 1.59 6.28 7.46
N ALA A 83 0.92 6.33 8.62
CA ALA A 83 0.31 5.18 9.28
C ALA A 83 -1.03 5.54 9.89
N ASN A 84 -2.07 4.79 9.53
CA ASN A 84 -3.45 5.05 9.89
C ASN A 84 -4.03 3.83 10.63
N PRO A 85 -4.30 3.94 11.94
CA PRO A 85 -5.04 2.91 12.66
C PRO A 85 -6.42 2.69 12.03
N ARG A 86 -6.80 1.42 11.83
CA ARG A 86 -8.12 1.03 11.33
C ARG A 86 -8.95 0.48 12.49
N LYS A 87 -10.20 0.93 12.58
CA LYS A 87 -11.20 0.44 13.53
C LYS A 87 -11.90 -0.81 13.02
#